data_AF-A0A8T7K4E3-F1
#
_entry.id   AF-A0A8T7K4E3-F1
#
_cell.length_a   1.000
_cell.length_b   1.000
_cell.length_c   1.000
_cell.angle_alpha   90.00
_cell.angle_beta   90.00
_cell.angle_gamma   90.00
#
_symmetry.space_group_name_H-M   'P 1'
#
loop_
_entity.id
_entity.type
_entity.pdbx_description
1 polymer ?
#
loop_
_entity_poly.entity_id
_entity_poly.type
_entity_poly.pdbx_seq_one_letter_code
_entity_poly.pdbx_strand_id
1 'polypeptide(L)'
;MTQAFLNGYQQLAHELAIYPQAMARHYLFPTLLVEAVTLYNAALDNNDGTMQNKAGDLLWFCSEIFTTLDVKFADYENYASTRVPQASYRSYIWAIVNHAREACRQWAKIVRDKNGLIDQYDIPKLLLPTSEIVRYIEVLAPELNADLRGIAESNLNRLAERKRRGRLATEETQGL
;
A
#
# COMPACT_ATOMS: atom_id res chain seq x y z
N MET A 1 -11.81 -12.38 -2.62
CA MET A 1 -10.73 -12.51 -3.63
C MET A 1 -9.92 -13.77 -3.33
N THR A 2 -9.30 -14.43 -4.32
CA THR A 2 -8.56 -15.68 -4.06
C THR A 2 -7.14 -15.40 -3.57
N GLN A 3 -6.59 -16.27 -2.71
CA GLN A 3 -5.19 -16.18 -2.27
C GLN A 3 -4.21 -16.22 -3.44
N ALA A 4 -4.51 -17.04 -4.47
CA ALA A 4 -3.69 -17.13 -5.68
C ALA A 4 -3.59 -15.79 -6.41
N PHE A 5 -4.69 -15.04 -6.51
CA PHE A 5 -4.68 -13.73 -7.14
C PHE A 5 -3.82 -12.73 -6.36
N LEU A 6 -3.97 -12.66 -5.04
CA LEU A 6 -3.22 -11.72 -4.20
C LEU A 6 -1.71 -11.94 -4.26
N ASN A 7 -1.28 -13.21 -4.22
CA ASN A 7 0.13 -13.54 -4.34
C ASN A 7 0.66 -13.31 -5.76
N GLY A 8 -0.16 -13.56 -6.79
CA GLY A 8 0.17 -13.20 -8.17
C GLY A 8 0.29 -11.68 -8.37
N TYR A 9 -0.60 -10.90 -7.76
CA TYR A 9 -0.52 -9.44 -7.73
C TYR A 9 0.77 -8.98 -7.07
N GLN A 10 1.12 -9.51 -5.89
CA GLN A 10 2.36 -9.18 -5.17
C GLN A 10 3.59 -9.45 -6.04
N GLN A 11 3.65 -10.60 -6.72
CA GLN A 11 4.77 -10.92 -7.61
C GLN A 11 4.89 -9.92 -8.76
N LEU A 12 3.79 -9.65 -9.47
CA LEU A 12 3.77 -8.72 -10.60
C LEU A 12 4.07 -7.28 -10.16
N ALA A 13 3.53 -6.85 -9.02
CA ALA A 13 3.81 -5.55 -8.40
C ALA A 13 5.31 -5.38 -8.14
N HIS A 14 5.97 -6.42 -7.63
CA HIS A 14 7.40 -6.43 -7.35
C HIS A 14 8.25 -6.40 -8.62
N GLU A 15 7.88 -7.17 -9.65
CA GLU A 15 8.58 -7.15 -10.95
C GLU A 15 8.48 -5.79 -11.67
N LEU A 16 7.49 -4.98 -11.30
CA LEU A 16 7.27 -3.62 -11.81
C LEU A 16 7.87 -2.54 -10.89
N ALA A 17 8.39 -2.90 -9.72
CA ALA A 17 8.99 -1.98 -8.78
C ALA A 17 10.32 -1.40 -9.28
N ILE A 18 10.48 -0.09 -9.14
CA ILE A 18 11.67 0.64 -9.62
C ILE A 18 12.19 1.50 -8.48
N TYR A 19 12.85 0.82 -7.54
CA TYR A 19 13.65 1.43 -6.50
C TYR A 19 14.81 0.48 -6.16
N PRO A 20 15.96 0.99 -5.67
CA PRO A 20 17.03 0.14 -5.19
C PRO A 20 16.53 -0.71 -4.02
N GLN A 21 16.66 -2.04 -4.10
CA GLN A 21 16.15 -2.95 -3.07
C GLN A 21 16.71 -2.65 -1.67
N ALA A 22 17.95 -2.16 -1.58
CA ALA A 22 18.56 -1.72 -0.33
C ALA A 22 17.80 -0.54 0.34
N MET A 23 17.13 0.30 -0.45
CA MET A 23 16.40 1.49 0.01
C MET A 23 14.88 1.28 0.05
N ALA A 24 14.40 0.09 -0.32
CA ALA A 24 12.98 -0.24 -0.43
C ALA A 24 12.18 0.29 0.77
N ARG A 25 12.57 -0.10 1.99
CA ARG A 25 11.84 0.26 3.20
C ARG A 25 11.88 1.76 3.52
N HIS A 26 12.98 2.44 3.19
CA HIS A 26 13.09 3.90 3.36
C HIS A 26 12.18 4.67 2.39
N TYR A 27 11.86 4.08 1.25
CA TYR A 27 10.95 4.64 0.26
C TYR A 27 9.49 4.29 0.55
N LEU A 28 9.20 3.01 0.83
CA LEU A 28 7.84 2.48 0.91
C LEU A 28 7.02 3.11 2.03
N PHE A 29 7.54 3.18 3.26
CA PHE A 29 6.74 3.63 4.41
C PHE A 29 6.39 5.14 4.39
N PRO A 30 7.32 6.07 4.07
CA PRO A 30 6.95 7.48 3.92
C PRO A 30 6.00 7.70 2.75
N THR A 31 6.24 7.05 1.61
CA THR A 31 5.42 7.25 0.41
C THR A 31 4.01 6.68 0.58
N LEU A 32 3.86 5.55 1.30
CA LEU A 32 2.55 5.02 1.70
C LEU A 32 1.70 6.09 2.42
N LEU A 33 2.31 6.86 3.34
CA LEU A 33 1.62 7.95 4.04
C LEU A 33 1.25 9.10 3.09
N VAL A 34 2.17 9.50 2.20
CA VAL A 34 1.92 10.54 1.19
C VAL A 34 0.74 10.15 0.29
N GLU A 35 0.70 8.90 -0.16
CA GLU A 35 -0.37 8.41 -1.02
C GLU A 35 -1.72 8.31 -0.28
N ALA A 36 -1.70 7.96 1.01
CA ALA A 36 -2.91 7.96 1.84
C ALA A 36 -3.50 9.37 1.99
N VAL A 37 -2.64 10.38 2.19
CA VAL A 37 -3.06 11.79 2.24
C VAL A 37 -3.54 12.27 0.86
N THR A 38 -2.92 11.79 -0.22
CA THR A 38 -3.35 12.11 -1.58
C THR A 38 -4.73 11.52 -1.90
N LEU A 39 -5.01 10.29 -1.44
CA LEU A 39 -6.35 9.70 -1.50
C LEU A 39 -7.38 10.55 -0.73
N TYR A 40 -7.02 11.03 0.46
CA TYR A 40 -7.88 11.92 1.24
C TYR A 40 -8.18 13.23 0.50
N ASN A 41 -7.17 13.87 -0.08
CA ASN A 41 -7.37 15.10 -0.87
C ASN A 41 -8.28 14.84 -2.08
N ALA A 42 -8.08 13.74 -2.82
CA ALA A 42 -8.94 13.36 -3.93
C ALA A 42 -10.41 13.17 -3.50
N ALA A 43 -10.65 12.70 -2.28
CA ALA A 43 -11.99 12.58 -1.71
C ALA A 43 -12.61 13.91 -1.28
N LEU A 44 -11.81 14.91 -0.91
CA LEU A 44 -12.30 16.28 -0.72
C LEU A 44 -12.75 16.89 -2.04
N ASP A 45 -12.02 16.60 -3.12
CA ASP A 45 -12.32 17.08 -4.47
C ASP A 45 -13.42 16.28 -5.18
N ASN A 46 -13.93 15.20 -4.56
CA ASN A 46 -14.88 14.25 -5.14
C ASN A 46 -14.40 13.68 -6.50
N ASN A 47 -13.10 13.35 -6.57
CA ASN A 47 -12.46 12.84 -7.78
C ASN A 47 -12.28 11.32 -7.70
N ASP A 48 -13.36 10.57 -7.97
CA ASP A 48 -13.39 9.11 -7.85
C ASP A 48 -12.30 8.42 -8.67
N GLY A 49 -11.99 8.91 -9.87
CA GLY A 49 -10.92 8.36 -10.71
C GLY A 49 -9.55 8.50 -10.05
N THR A 50 -9.28 9.62 -9.39
CA THR A 50 -8.04 9.79 -8.61
C THR A 50 -8.07 8.94 -7.34
N MET A 51 -9.22 8.82 -6.68
CA MET A 51 -9.36 7.95 -5.50
C MET A 51 -9.07 6.48 -5.83
N GLN A 52 -9.63 5.94 -6.91
CA GLN A 52 -9.35 4.58 -7.37
C GLN A 52 -7.87 4.37 -7.69
N ASN A 53 -7.28 5.33 -8.41
CA ASN A 53 -5.85 5.29 -8.72
C ASN A 53 -4.98 5.26 -7.46
N LYS A 54 -5.33 6.05 -6.45
CA LYS A 54 -4.58 6.16 -5.20
C LYS A 54 -4.81 4.98 -4.26
N ALA A 55 -6.02 4.43 -4.24
CA ALA A 55 -6.27 3.13 -3.59
C ALA A 55 -5.43 2.01 -4.22
N GLY A 56 -5.28 2.01 -5.54
CA GLY A 56 -4.38 1.09 -6.24
C GLY A 56 -2.91 1.30 -5.92
N ASP A 57 -2.45 2.56 -5.88
CA ASP A 57 -1.07 2.88 -5.48
C ASP A 57 -0.80 2.42 -4.02
N LEU A 58 -1.74 2.65 -3.09
CA LEU A 58 -1.65 2.16 -1.71
C LEU A 58 -1.59 0.63 -1.62
N LEU A 59 -2.41 -0.07 -2.41
CA LEU A 59 -2.40 -1.54 -2.46
C LEU A 59 -1.02 -2.06 -2.90
N TRP A 60 -0.42 -1.39 -3.89
CA TRP A 60 0.92 -1.71 -4.36
C TRP A 60 1.95 -1.53 -3.23
N PHE A 61 1.97 -0.39 -2.55
CA PHE A 61 2.87 -0.16 -1.41
C PHE A 61 2.68 -1.20 -0.30
N CYS A 62 1.44 -1.59 0.00
CA CYS A 62 1.17 -2.63 0.98
C CYS A 62 1.77 -3.97 0.52
N SER A 63 1.55 -4.38 -0.73
CA SER A 63 2.11 -5.62 -1.26
C SER A 63 3.65 -5.64 -1.26
N GLU A 64 4.28 -4.50 -1.58
CA GLU A 64 5.74 -4.38 -1.55
C GLU A 64 6.29 -4.45 -0.12
N ILE A 65 5.59 -3.84 0.85
CA ILE A 65 5.97 -3.99 2.27
C ILE A 65 5.94 -5.47 2.67
N PHE A 66 4.89 -6.21 2.29
CA PHE A 66 4.82 -7.66 2.52
C PHE A 66 6.00 -8.40 1.89
N THR A 67 6.38 -8.05 0.65
CA THR A 67 7.56 -8.61 -0.03
C THR A 67 8.84 -8.34 0.74
N THR A 68 9.06 -7.11 1.23
CA THR A 68 10.27 -6.78 2.01
C THR A 68 10.34 -7.46 3.38
N LEU A 69 9.22 -7.99 3.86
CA LEU A 69 9.09 -8.70 5.14
C LEU A 69 9.05 -10.23 4.96
N ASP A 70 9.19 -10.73 3.73
CA ASP A 70 9.10 -12.15 3.38
C ASP A 70 7.77 -12.79 3.83
N VAL A 71 6.66 -12.05 3.65
CA VAL A 71 5.31 -12.52 3.96
C VAL A 71 4.44 -12.48 2.72
N LYS A 72 3.60 -13.50 2.54
CA LYS A 72 2.66 -13.58 1.43
C LYS A 72 1.55 -12.55 1.60
N PHE A 73 1.27 -11.78 0.56
CA PHE A 73 0.26 -10.73 0.62
C PHE A 73 -1.16 -11.28 0.82
N ALA A 74 -1.42 -12.51 0.36
CA ALA A 74 -2.68 -13.21 0.64
C ALA A 74 -2.97 -13.40 2.14
N ASP A 75 -1.95 -13.33 3.00
CA ASP A 75 -2.08 -13.53 4.44
C ASP A 75 -2.45 -12.23 5.19
N TYR A 76 -2.71 -11.11 4.50
CA TYR A 76 -3.00 -9.84 5.15
C TYR A 76 -4.17 -9.92 6.15
N GLU A 77 -5.17 -10.76 5.88
CA GLU A 77 -6.32 -10.96 6.77
C GLU A 77 -5.93 -11.58 8.12
N ASN A 78 -4.80 -12.29 8.20
CA ASN A 78 -4.29 -12.84 9.46
C ASN A 78 -3.78 -11.75 10.42
N TYR A 79 -3.50 -10.55 9.89
CA TYR A 79 -3.01 -9.40 10.66
C TYR A 79 -4.05 -8.30 10.83
N ALA A 80 -4.90 -8.09 9.83
CA ALA A 80 -5.97 -7.10 9.91
C ALA A 80 -7.04 -7.47 10.95
N SER A 81 -7.68 -6.46 11.52
CA SER A 81 -8.86 -6.65 12.34
C SER A 81 -9.98 -7.32 11.54
N THR A 82 -10.71 -8.21 12.21
CA THR A 82 -11.85 -8.93 11.62
C THR A 82 -13.10 -8.05 11.48
N ARG A 83 -13.12 -6.87 12.12
CA ARG A 83 -14.29 -5.99 12.16
C ARG A 83 -13.92 -4.58 11.75
N VAL A 84 -14.58 -4.10 10.69
CA VAL A 84 -14.61 -2.68 10.32
C VAL A 84 -15.93 -2.09 10.82
N PRO A 85 -15.93 -1.01 11.61
CA PRO A 85 -17.15 -0.33 12.02
C PRO A 85 -17.90 0.24 10.81
N GLN A 86 -19.23 0.17 10.82
CA GLN A 86 -20.04 0.84 9.81
C GLN A 86 -19.91 2.36 9.97
N ALA A 87 -19.42 3.04 8.94
CA ALA A 87 -19.18 4.48 8.93
C ALA A 87 -19.29 5.05 7.51
N SER A 88 -19.12 6.36 7.37
CA SER A 88 -19.05 7.00 6.04
C SER A 88 -17.77 6.63 5.30
N TYR A 89 -17.78 6.67 3.96
CA TYR A 89 -16.57 6.45 3.16
C TYR A 89 -15.41 7.41 3.54
N ARG A 90 -15.73 8.66 3.93
CA ARG A 90 -14.75 9.64 4.43
C ARG A 90 -14.09 9.17 5.72
N SER A 91 -14.84 8.49 6.60
CA SER A 91 -14.30 7.88 7.82
C SER A 91 -13.37 6.72 7.50
N TYR A 92 -13.68 5.91 6.49
CA TYR A 92 -12.79 4.84 6.02
C TYR A 92 -11.47 5.39 5.48
N ILE A 93 -11.51 6.49 4.73
CA ILE A 93 -10.29 7.14 4.22
C ILE A 93 -9.45 7.72 5.36
N TRP A 94 -10.07 8.32 6.37
CA TRP A 94 -9.37 8.75 7.58
C TRP A 94 -8.71 7.59 8.32
N ALA A 95 -9.36 6.41 8.37
CA ALA A 95 -8.75 5.21 8.92
C ALA A 95 -7.50 4.80 8.11
N ILE A 96 -7.57 4.80 6.77
CA ILE A 96 -6.41 4.54 5.89
C ILE A 96 -5.25 5.47 6.22
N VAL A 97 -5.49 6.79 6.33
CA VAL A 97 -4.45 7.77 6.70
C VAL A 97 -3.85 7.45 8.07
N ASN A 98 -4.68 7.11 9.06
CA ASN A 98 -4.22 6.76 10.40
C ASN A 98 -3.36 5.50 10.41
N HIS A 99 -3.72 4.48 9.63
CA HIS A 99 -2.96 3.24 9.54
C HIS A 99 -1.65 3.44 8.76
N ALA A 100 -1.65 4.22 7.68
CA ALA A 100 -0.42 4.60 6.97
C ALA A 100 0.54 5.38 7.87
N ARG A 101 0.02 6.32 8.67
CA ARG A 101 0.79 7.05 9.69
C ARG A 101 1.38 6.09 10.72
N GLU A 102 0.61 5.11 11.18
CA GLU A 102 1.10 4.14 12.17
C GLU A 102 2.16 3.20 11.58
N ALA A 103 2.00 2.71 10.35
CA ALA A 103 3.02 1.93 9.66
C ALA A 103 4.33 2.72 9.54
N CYS A 104 4.26 3.97 9.10
CA CYS A 104 5.41 4.88 9.03
C CYS A 104 6.06 5.13 10.40
N ARG A 105 5.25 5.31 11.44
CA ARG A 105 5.74 5.48 12.82
C ARG A 105 6.46 4.23 13.33
N GLN A 106 5.96 3.03 13.04
CA GLN A 106 6.62 1.78 13.46
C GLN A 106 7.96 1.62 12.73
N TRP A 107 8.00 1.91 11.43
CA TRP A 107 9.26 1.95 10.68
C TRP A 107 10.25 2.98 11.26
N ALA A 108 9.80 4.20 11.57
CA ALA A 108 10.66 5.23 12.15
C ALA A 108 11.26 4.81 13.50
N LYS A 109 10.52 4.07 14.34
CA LYS A 109 11.06 3.49 15.58
C LYS A 109 12.15 2.45 15.29
N ILE A 110 11.96 1.59 14.30
CA ILE A 110 12.96 0.58 13.90
C ILE A 110 14.22 1.26 13.37
N VAL A 111 14.08 2.30 12.55
CA VAL A 111 15.22 3.09 12.07
C VAL A 111 15.97 3.73 13.24
N ARG A 112 15.27 4.36 14.17
CA ARG A 112 15.86 5.04 15.34
C ARG A 112 16.52 4.08 16.33
N ASP A 113 15.84 2.98 16.67
CA ASP A 113 16.20 2.12 17.81
C ASP A 113 17.04 0.91 17.38
N LYS A 114 16.94 0.50 16.10
CA LYS A 114 17.56 -0.71 15.56
C LYS A 114 18.36 -0.47 14.28
N ASN A 115 18.62 0.80 13.92
CA ASN A 115 19.32 1.18 12.69
C ASN A 115 18.71 0.55 11.42
N GLY A 116 17.38 0.41 11.40
CA GLY A 116 16.64 -0.15 10.25
C GLY A 116 16.61 -1.69 10.19
N LEU A 117 17.26 -2.38 11.13
CA LEU A 117 17.26 -3.84 11.20
C LEU A 117 15.95 -4.35 11.81
N ILE A 118 15.25 -5.22 11.08
CA ILE A 118 13.97 -5.82 11.46
C ILE A 118 14.23 -7.18 12.09
N ASP A 119 13.62 -7.43 13.25
CA ASP A 119 13.52 -8.77 13.84
C ASP A 119 12.09 -9.34 13.75
N GLN A 120 11.93 -10.60 14.16
CA GLN A 120 10.65 -11.30 14.15
C GLN A 120 9.55 -10.62 14.98
N TYR A 121 9.90 -9.81 15.98
CA TYR A 121 8.92 -9.11 16.82
C TYR A 121 8.46 -7.79 16.21
N ASP A 122 9.16 -7.29 15.19
CA ASP A 122 8.80 -6.08 14.46
C ASP A 122 7.83 -6.37 13.31
N ILE A 123 7.93 -7.55 12.70
CA ILE A 123 7.09 -7.95 11.55
C ILE A 123 5.59 -7.75 11.84
N PRO A 124 5.01 -8.26 12.95
CA PRO A 124 3.59 -8.05 13.23
C PRO A 124 3.22 -6.57 13.45
N LYS A 125 4.16 -5.77 13.99
CA LYS A 125 3.93 -4.34 14.25
C LYS A 125 3.87 -3.53 12.96
N LEU A 126 4.58 -3.96 11.91
CA LEU A 126 4.50 -3.35 10.58
C LEU A 126 3.30 -3.90 9.80
N LEU A 127 3.07 -5.22 9.85
CA LEU A 127 2.00 -5.85 9.08
C LEU A 127 0.61 -5.51 9.57
N LEU A 128 0.38 -5.30 10.87
CA LEU A 128 -0.94 -4.90 11.38
C LEU A 128 -1.45 -3.61 10.69
N PRO A 129 -0.78 -2.45 10.82
CA PRO A 129 -1.28 -1.24 10.17
C PRO A 129 -1.26 -1.34 8.63
N THR A 130 -0.30 -2.03 8.03
CA THR A 130 -0.29 -2.24 6.56
C THR A 130 -1.48 -3.08 6.09
N SER A 131 -1.89 -4.10 6.85
CA SER A 131 -3.04 -4.95 6.51
C SER A 131 -4.37 -4.25 6.74
N GLU A 132 -4.46 -3.40 7.76
CA GLU A 132 -5.63 -2.54 7.97
C GLU A 132 -5.89 -1.63 6.76
N ILE A 133 -4.84 -1.08 6.13
CA ILE A 133 -5.01 -0.28 4.90
C ILE A 133 -5.68 -1.10 3.80
N VAL A 134 -5.23 -2.33 3.58
CA VAL A 134 -5.84 -3.24 2.58
C VAL A 134 -7.30 -3.51 2.92
N ARG A 135 -7.61 -3.78 4.20
CA ARG A 135 -8.98 -3.99 4.67
C ARG A 135 -9.88 -2.77 4.44
N TYR A 136 -9.41 -1.57 4.74
CA TYR A 136 -10.19 -0.36 4.50
C TYR A 136 -10.31 -0.01 3.01
N ILE A 137 -9.33 -0.37 2.15
CA ILE A 137 -9.48 -0.27 0.70
C ILE A 137 -10.58 -1.24 0.21
N GLU A 138 -10.63 -2.46 0.74
CA GLU A 138 -11.69 -3.43 0.41
C GLU A 138 -13.08 -2.87 0.72
N VAL A 139 -13.24 -2.25 1.89
CA VAL A 139 -14.51 -1.63 2.31
C VAL A 139 -14.82 -0.33 1.54
N LEU A 140 -13.80 0.41 1.12
CA LEU A 140 -13.96 1.63 0.33
C LEU A 140 -14.30 1.34 -1.15
N ALA A 141 -13.85 0.21 -1.70
CA ALA A 141 -13.96 -0.08 -3.13
C ALA A 141 -15.40 0.01 -3.69
N PRO A 142 -16.44 -0.53 -3.01
CA PRO A 142 -17.82 -0.42 -3.48
C PRO A 142 -18.33 1.02 -3.58
N GLU A 143 -17.90 1.90 -2.66
CA GLU A 143 -18.22 3.34 -2.68
C GLU A 143 -17.63 4.04 -3.91
N LEU A 144 -16.60 3.44 -4.50
CA LEU A 144 -15.95 3.88 -5.73
C LEU A 144 -16.44 3.13 -6.98
N ASN A 145 -17.54 2.39 -6.91
CA ASN A 145 -18.04 1.52 -7.99
C ASN A 145 -17.00 0.51 -8.49
N ALA A 146 -16.18 -0.02 -7.57
CA ALA A 146 -15.15 -1.01 -7.85
C ALA A 146 -15.19 -2.14 -6.81
N ASP A 147 -14.38 -3.17 -7.04
CA ASP A 147 -13.98 -4.13 -6.00
C ASP A 147 -12.46 -4.11 -5.85
N LEU A 148 -11.95 -4.77 -4.80
CA LEU A 148 -10.52 -4.81 -4.52
C LEU A 148 -9.72 -5.41 -5.68
N ARG A 149 -10.30 -6.37 -6.40
CA ARG A 149 -9.68 -7.00 -7.58
C ARG A 149 -9.54 -6.02 -8.74
N GLY A 150 -10.59 -5.27 -9.06
CA GLY A 150 -10.60 -4.26 -10.11
C GLY A 150 -9.64 -3.12 -9.82
N ILE A 151 -9.51 -2.70 -8.56
CA ILE A 151 -8.47 -1.75 -8.12
C ILE A 151 -7.07 -2.32 -8.38
N ALA A 152 -6.82 -3.58 -7.99
CA ALA A 152 -5.54 -4.24 -8.20
C ALA A 152 -5.18 -4.40 -9.69
N GLU A 153 -6.12 -4.86 -10.52
CA GLU A 153 -5.91 -5.05 -11.96
C GLU A 153 -5.68 -3.71 -12.68
N SER A 154 -6.45 -2.66 -12.34
CA SER A 154 -6.24 -1.30 -12.85
C SER A 154 -4.86 -0.75 -12.49
N ASN A 155 -4.41 -0.99 -11.26
CA ASN A 155 -3.07 -0.61 -10.81
C ASN A 155 -1.97 -1.34 -11.60
N LEU A 156 -2.05 -2.66 -11.77
CA LEU A 156 -1.08 -3.42 -12.57
C LEU A 156 -1.00 -2.91 -14.01
N ASN A 157 -2.15 -2.65 -14.65
CA ASN A 157 -2.19 -2.10 -16.01
C ASN A 157 -1.48 -0.74 -16.09
N ARG A 158 -1.70 0.15 -15.12
CA ARG A 158 -0.99 1.43 -15.01
C ARG A 158 0.51 1.25 -14.84
N LEU A 159 0.95 0.36 -13.96
CA LEU A 159 2.37 0.10 -13.70
C LEU A 159 3.06 -0.47 -14.95
N ALA A 160 2.45 -1.46 -15.59
CA ALA A 160 2.95 -2.06 -16.84
C ALA A 160 3.09 -1.00 -17.96
N GLU A 161 2.09 -0.14 -18.12
CA GLU A 161 2.13 0.94 -19.13
C GLU A 161 3.19 2.01 -18.82
N ARG A 162 3.46 2.30 -17.53
CA ARG A 162 4.57 3.18 -17.16
C ARG A 162 5.93 2.52 -17.47
N LYS A 163 6.07 1.21 -17.22
CA LYS A 163 7.29 0.43 -17.53
C LYS A 163 7.55 0.41 -19.03
N ARG A 164 6.53 0.13 -19.84
CA ARG A 164 6.60 0.14 -21.32
C ARG A 164 7.04 1.49 -21.87
N ARG A 165 6.60 2.60 -21.27
CA ARG A 165 6.95 3.96 -21.69
C ARG A 165 8.31 4.45 -21.18
N GLY A 166 9.05 3.65 -20.42
CA GLY A 166 10.34 4.05 -19.83
C GLY A 166 10.24 5.18 -18.80
N ARG A 167 9.04 5.48 -18.28
CA ARG A 167 8.76 6.64 -17.39
C ARG A 167 8.74 6.30 -15.90
N LEU A 168 9.27 5.14 -15.50
CA LEU A 168 9.27 4.72 -14.10
C LEU A 168 10.53 5.14 -13.32
N ALA A 169 11.47 5.83 -13.96
CA ALA A 169 12.40 6.68 -13.22
C ALA A 169 11.80 8.09 -13.16
N THR A 170 11.31 8.50 -12.00
CA THR A 170 11.21 9.94 -11.71
C THR A 170 12.64 10.51 -11.61
N GLU A 171 12.83 11.78 -11.96
CA GLU A 171 14.14 12.46 -11.99
C GLU A 171 14.94 12.36 -10.66
N GLU A 172 14.31 11.94 -9.57
CA GLU A 172 14.93 11.69 -8.26
C GLU A 172 15.70 10.37 -8.15
N THR A 173 15.51 9.41 -9.07
CA THR A 173 16.20 8.09 -9.03
C THR A 173 17.30 7.92 -10.08
N GLN A 174 17.51 8.91 -10.97
CA GLN A 174 18.63 8.89 -11.93
C GLN A 174 19.92 9.52 -11.38
N GLY A 175 19.93 9.94 -10.12
CA GLY A 175 21.02 10.71 -9.50
C GLY A 175 21.56 10.18 -8.16
N LEU A 176 21.44 8.87 -7.89
CA LEU A 176 22.08 8.21 -6.74
C LEU A 176 22.82 6.94 -7.17
#